data_AF-A0A8H3A8P2-F1
#
_entry.id   AF-A0A8H3A8P2-F1
#
_cell.length_a   1.000
_cell.length_b   1.000
_cell.length_c   1.000
_cell.angle_alpha   90.00
_cell.angle_beta   90.00
_cell.angle_gamma   90.00
#
_symmetry.space_group_name_H-M   'P 1'
#
loop_
_entity.id
_entity.type
_entity.pdbx_description
1 polymer ?
#
loop_
_entity_poly.entity_id
_entity_poly.type
_entity_poly.pdbx_seq_one_letter_code
_entity_poly.pdbx_strand_id
1 'polypeptide(L)'
;MTERRPIILVTGANSGVGFGVCHRLLVQLSQKSPPDASPEAQKHPIASPDDEISPFVPADGLTLILACRSAQRAETARTNLYKLIDKEIAKSNTAHAQLFRKNLDIEIVKLDLSSVESVFEFPYITHLILNAGVGDFVGINWPLAIWEVCTRFKTAVTAPGFKIQATGKMSDDGLGWVWQCNVFGHFVLARALREMLAHNPFSSSRVLWTTSLEGRPSFFPGIDDYQLVSASHSYEASKYESELVACALDELESERNNGVRHLAVHPGVAGTNIFLEHTGWFLDKVMFLAFYLARLFGSKHHPIQTYKAAISVVHVALVSLAVLPSLTTFGATNEKSGQPPEGVSGGNEKRSRAEDYSPVRYGAETNIFGTEYVGVQPVEGYEEHREVGRELVARCNRLYNAFEKKFKM
;
A
#
# COMPACT_ATOMS: atom_id res chain seq x y z
N MET A 1 -1.41 15.57 -30.44
CA MET A 1 -2.08 14.94 -29.28
C MET A 1 -1.06 14.93 -28.16
N THR A 2 -1.35 15.57 -27.03
CA THR A 2 -0.49 15.49 -25.84
C THR A 2 -0.36 14.02 -25.43
N GLU A 3 0.87 13.50 -25.40
CA GLU A 3 1.17 12.12 -24.98
C GLU A 3 0.55 11.88 -23.59
N ARG A 4 -0.44 10.99 -23.48
CA ARG A 4 -1.02 10.57 -22.20
C ARG A 4 -0.02 9.65 -21.51
N ARG A 5 0.82 10.20 -20.65
CA ARG A 5 1.87 9.46 -19.94
C ARG A 5 1.50 9.30 -18.47
N PRO A 6 1.53 8.10 -17.89
CA PRO A 6 1.42 7.95 -16.45
C PRO A 6 2.53 8.72 -15.72
N ILE A 7 2.17 9.44 -14.66
CA ILE A 7 3.11 10.08 -13.74
C ILE A 7 2.84 9.45 -12.37
N ILE A 8 3.79 8.66 -11.89
CA ILE A 8 3.63 7.81 -10.70
C ILE A 8 4.64 8.23 -9.65
N LEU A 9 4.16 8.67 -8.49
CA LEU A 9 5.00 8.99 -7.33
C LEU A 9 4.95 7.85 -6.33
N VAL A 10 6.12 7.36 -5.89
CA VAL A 10 6.24 6.29 -4.90
C VAL A 10 7.04 6.79 -3.69
N THR A 11 6.45 6.78 -2.50
CA THR A 11 7.16 7.12 -1.26
C THR A 11 8.01 5.93 -0.76
N GLY A 12 9.21 6.21 -0.26
CA GLY A 12 10.10 5.17 0.28
C GLY A 12 10.61 4.22 -0.81
N ALA A 13 10.81 4.73 -2.02
CA ALA A 13 11.10 3.95 -3.22
C ALA A 13 12.56 3.47 -3.36
N ASN A 14 13.47 3.91 -2.48
CA ASN A 14 14.89 3.63 -2.62
C ASN A 14 15.33 2.22 -2.14
N SER A 15 14.43 1.42 -1.55
CA SER A 15 14.73 0.05 -1.07
C SER A 15 13.44 -0.72 -0.76
N GLY A 16 13.57 -2.00 -0.39
CA GLY A 16 12.46 -2.80 0.12
C GLY A 16 11.30 -2.94 -0.88
N VAL A 17 10.08 -2.92 -0.36
CA VAL A 17 8.85 -3.04 -1.17
C VAL A 17 8.70 -1.87 -2.14
N GLY A 18 8.98 -0.63 -1.73
CA GLY A 18 8.87 0.54 -2.62
C GLY A 18 9.75 0.44 -3.87
N PHE A 19 10.98 -0.06 -3.72
CA PHE A 19 11.84 -0.38 -4.86
C PHE A 19 11.26 -1.52 -5.71
N GLY A 20 10.70 -2.55 -5.06
CA GLY A 20 10.02 -3.65 -5.74
C GLY A 20 8.82 -3.18 -6.58
N VAL A 21 8.03 -2.23 -6.08
CA VAL A 21 6.93 -1.58 -6.79
C VAL A 21 7.44 -0.84 -8.01
N CYS A 22 8.47 -0.01 -7.85
CA CYS A 22 9.09 0.70 -8.96
C CYS A 22 9.59 -0.26 -10.04
N HIS A 23 10.34 -1.29 -9.66
CA HIS A 23 10.85 -2.29 -10.59
C HIS A 23 9.71 -3.02 -11.33
N ARG A 24 8.68 -3.46 -10.61
CA ARG A 24 7.55 -4.17 -11.21
C ARG A 24 6.73 -3.27 -12.15
N LEU A 25 6.48 -2.00 -11.80
CA LEU A 25 5.86 -1.03 -12.70
C LEU A 25 6.61 -0.89 -14.03
N LEU A 26 7.95 -0.79 -13.99
CA LEU A 26 8.76 -0.69 -15.20
C LEU A 26 8.60 -1.92 -16.10
N VAL A 27 8.66 -3.12 -15.52
CA VAL A 27 8.50 -4.37 -16.26
C VAL A 27 7.10 -4.47 -16.87
N GLN A 28 6.06 -4.14 -16.11
CA GLN A 28 4.68 -4.24 -16.57
C GLN A 28 4.37 -3.21 -17.67
N LEU A 29 4.66 -1.93 -17.44
CA LEU A 29 4.34 -0.86 -18.40
C LEU A 29 5.19 -0.89 -19.67
N SER A 30 6.31 -1.62 -19.68
CA SER A 30 7.07 -1.87 -20.92
C SER A 30 6.41 -2.89 -21.86
N GLN A 31 5.31 -3.52 -21.44
CA GLN A 31 4.57 -4.51 -22.21
C GLN A 31 3.24 -3.92 -22.71
N LYS A 32 2.83 -4.27 -23.93
CA LYS A 32 1.54 -3.81 -24.50
C LYS A 32 0.33 -4.33 -23.72
N SER A 33 0.43 -5.54 -23.18
CA SER A 33 -0.63 -6.22 -22.43
C SER A 33 -0.02 -6.82 -21.16
N PRO A 34 0.22 -5.99 -20.13
CA PRO A 34 0.87 -6.41 -18.90
C PRO A 34 -0.01 -7.42 -18.15
N PRO A 35 0.53 -8.55 -17.68
CA PRO A 35 -0.24 -9.50 -16.89
C PRO A 35 -0.79 -8.88 -15.60
N ASP A 36 -0.09 -7.93 -14.97
CA ASP A 36 -0.60 -7.28 -13.77
C ASP A 36 -1.74 -6.28 -14.06
N ALA A 37 -1.94 -5.87 -15.31
CA ALA A 37 -3.09 -5.07 -15.69
C ALA A 37 -4.32 -5.93 -16.02
N SER A 38 -4.19 -7.26 -16.03
CA SER A 38 -5.28 -8.20 -16.32
C SER A 38 -6.06 -8.59 -15.05
N PRO A 39 -7.38 -8.83 -15.14
CA PRO A 39 -8.15 -9.44 -14.05
C PRO A 39 -7.58 -10.78 -13.56
N GLU A 40 -6.84 -11.50 -14.41
CA GLU A 40 -6.22 -12.79 -14.10
C GLU A 40 -5.11 -12.71 -13.05
N ALA A 41 -4.60 -11.51 -12.74
CA ALA A 41 -3.68 -11.33 -11.62
C ALA A 41 -4.37 -11.54 -10.25
N GLN A 42 -5.70 -11.56 -10.20
CA GLN A 42 -6.48 -11.76 -8.99
C GLN A 42 -6.72 -13.25 -8.70
N LYS A 43 -6.86 -13.61 -7.41
CA LYS A 43 -7.24 -14.97 -7.00
C LYS A 43 -8.58 -15.40 -7.63
N HIS A 44 -9.51 -14.46 -7.75
CA HIS A 44 -10.84 -14.66 -8.28
C HIS A 44 -11.15 -13.54 -9.29
N PRO A 45 -10.81 -13.72 -10.57
CA PRO A 45 -10.98 -12.70 -11.61
C PRO A 45 -12.44 -12.28 -11.80
N ILE A 46 -12.65 -10.98 -12.03
CA ILE A 46 -13.94 -10.42 -12.46
C ILE A 46 -13.89 -10.25 -13.98
N ALA A 47 -14.85 -10.86 -14.67
CA ALA A 47 -14.97 -10.71 -16.12
C ALA A 47 -15.33 -9.27 -16.49
N SER A 48 -14.64 -8.72 -17.48
CA SER A 48 -14.90 -7.41 -18.07
C SER A 48 -14.62 -7.49 -19.57
N PRO A 49 -15.29 -6.69 -20.42
CA PRO A 49 -14.91 -6.54 -21.82
C PRO A 49 -13.42 -6.16 -21.93
N ASP A 50 -12.73 -6.71 -22.93
CA ASP A 50 -11.28 -6.55 -23.13
C ASP A 50 -10.86 -5.07 -23.26
N ASP A 51 -11.74 -4.24 -23.81
CA ASP A 51 -11.52 -2.81 -24.06
C ASP A 51 -11.53 -1.95 -22.77
N GLU A 52 -11.92 -2.53 -21.63
CA GLU A 52 -12.02 -1.84 -20.33
C GLU A 52 -11.02 -2.37 -19.28
N ILE A 53 -10.05 -3.20 -19.68
CA ILE A 53 -9.13 -3.87 -18.74
C ILE A 53 -8.26 -2.87 -17.97
N SER A 54 -7.75 -1.83 -18.63
CA SER A 54 -6.92 -0.81 -18.00
C SER A 54 -7.03 0.54 -18.72
N PRO A 55 -7.25 1.65 -18.00
CA PRO A 55 -7.21 2.98 -18.60
C PRO A 55 -5.79 3.49 -18.86
N PHE A 56 -4.76 2.81 -18.32
CA PHE A 56 -3.37 3.27 -18.33
C PHE A 56 -2.48 2.54 -19.34
N VAL A 57 -3.01 1.54 -20.04
CA VAL A 57 -2.27 0.61 -20.90
C VAL A 57 -2.93 0.54 -22.29
N PRO A 58 -2.16 0.41 -23.38
CA PRO A 58 -0.70 0.42 -23.44
C PRO A 58 -0.13 1.81 -23.11
N ALA A 59 1.01 1.83 -22.43
CA ALA A 59 1.72 3.06 -22.08
C ALA A 59 2.97 3.20 -22.94
N ASP A 60 3.08 4.28 -23.72
CA ASP A 60 4.27 4.52 -24.55
C ASP A 60 5.44 5.15 -23.76
N GLY A 61 5.28 5.37 -22.46
CA GLY A 61 6.30 5.92 -21.56
C GLY A 61 5.80 6.05 -20.12
N LEU A 62 6.66 6.50 -19.21
CA LEU A 62 6.36 6.69 -17.79
C LEU A 62 7.26 7.79 -17.22
N THR A 63 6.71 8.66 -16.37
CA THR A 63 7.51 9.44 -15.43
C THR A 63 7.33 8.84 -14.04
N LEU A 64 8.41 8.24 -13.52
CA LEU A 64 8.44 7.58 -12.22
C LEU A 64 9.18 8.47 -11.23
N ILE A 65 8.50 8.93 -10.18
CA ILE A 65 9.07 9.82 -9.17
C ILE A 65 9.40 9.01 -7.92
N LEU A 66 10.69 8.93 -7.60
CA LEU A 66 11.19 8.31 -6.37
C LEU A 66 11.20 9.35 -5.25
N ALA A 67 10.18 9.34 -4.40
CA ALA A 67 10.09 10.25 -3.26
C ALA A 67 10.77 9.64 -2.03
N CYS A 68 11.98 10.13 -1.71
CA CYS A 68 12.86 9.51 -0.73
C CYS A 68 13.56 10.53 0.17
N ARG A 69 13.83 10.16 1.43
CA ARG A 69 14.56 11.01 2.37
C ARG A 69 16.03 11.20 2.00
N SER A 70 16.68 10.14 1.52
CA SER A 70 18.11 10.13 1.16
C SER A 70 18.29 10.19 -0.35
N ALA A 71 18.77 11.35 -0.85
CA ALA A 71 19.04 11.55 -2.27
C ALA A 71 20.07 10.54 -2.82
N GLN A 72 21.14 10.25 -2.08
CA GLN A 72 22.16 9.28 -2.49
C GLN A 72 21.60 7.86 -2.67
N ARG A 73 20.75 7.41 -1.74
CA ARG A 73 20.10 6.09 -1.85
C ARG A 73 19.11 6.07 -3.01
N ALA A 74 18.37 7.16 -3.21
CA ALA A 74 17.44 7.30 -4.34
C ALA A 74 18.18 7.25 -5.68
N GLU A 75 19.34 7.90 -5.81
CA GLU A 75 20.16 7.89 -7.03
C GLU A 75 20.72 6.50 -7.34
N THR A 76 21.13 5.77 -6.30
CA THR A 76 21.55 4.37 -6.42
C THR A 76 20.38 3.50 -6.89
N ALA A 77 19.19 3.69 -6.32
CA ALA A 77 17.98 2.99 -6.73
C ALA A 77 17.62 3.31 -8.19
N ARG A 78 17.62 4.58 -8.59
CA ARG A 78 17.40 5.04 -9.96
C ARG A 78 18.32 4.35 -10.96
N THR A 79 19.63 4.36 -10.68
CA THR A 79 20.63 3.67 -11.51
C THR A 79 20.33 2.18 -11.66
N ASN A 80 19.95 1.51 -10.56
CA ASN A 80 19.62 0.09 -10.59
C ASN A 80 18.31 -0.19 -11.35
N LEU A 81 17.31 0.68 -11.23
CA LEU A 81 16.05 0.57 -11.98
C LEU A 81 16.30 0.65 -13.49
N TYR A 82 17.11 1.63 -13.95
CA TYR A 82 17.51 1.71 -15.36
C TYR A 82 18.21 0.43 -15.84
N LYS A 83 19.17 -0.09 -15.08
CA LYS A 83 19.85 -1.35 -15.42
C LYS A 83 18.88 -2.54 -15.52
N LEU A 84 17.92 -2.63 -14.62
CA LEU A 84 16.94 -3.71 -14.60
C LEU A 84 16.00 -3.65 -15.81
N ILE A 85 15.47 -2.47 -16.14
CA ILE A 85 14.59 -2.31 -17.31
C ILE A 85 15.35 -2.50 -18.61
N ASP A 86 16.59 -2.02 -18.72
CA ASP A 86 17.44 -2.23 -19.90
C ASP A 86 17.67 -3.74 -20.15
N LYS A 87 17.92 -4.49 -19.07
CA LYS A 87 18.05 -5.95 -19.14
C LYS A 87 16.75 -6.63 -19.58
N GLU A 88 15.59 -6.15 -19.14
CA GLU A 88 14.30 -6.75 -19.50
C GLU A 88 13.93 -6.46 -20.96
N ILE A 89 14.20 -5.25 -21.44
CA ILE A 89 13.95 -4.85 -22.82
C ILE A 89 14.86 -5.60 -23.79
N ALA A 90 16.12 -5.82 -23.41
CA ALA A 90 17.04 -6.63 -24.21
C ALA A 90 16.54 -8.08 -24.40
N LYS A 91 15.79 -8.64 -23.44
CA LYS A 91 15.19 -9.97 -23.56
C LYS A 91 13.94 -9.98 -24.43
N SER A 92 13.03 -9.03 -24.23
CA SER A 92 11.76 -8.99 -24.97
C SER A 92 11.94 -8.52 -26.42
N ASN A 93 12.88 -7.59 -26.64
CA ASN A 93 13.26 -6.99 -27.92
C ASN A 93 12.06 -6.56 -28.80
N THR A 94 11.02 -6.00 -28.18
CA THR A 94 9.84 -5.50 -28.89
C THR A 94 9.96 -4.00 -29.19
N ALA A 95 9.36 -3.54 -30.28
CA ALA A 95 9.33 -2.12 -30.64
C ALA A 95 8.67 -1.25 -29.56
N HIS A 96 7.62 -1.78 -28.91
CA HIS A 96 6.93 -1.06 -27.83
C HIS A 96 7.81 -0.91 -26.59
N ALA A 97 8.51 -1.96 -26.19
CA ALA A 97 9.43 -1.90 -25.04
C ALA A 97 10.58 -0.90 -25.28
N GLN A 98 11.11 -0.85 -26.50
CA GLN A 98 12.13 0.15 -26.90
C GLN A 98 11.57 1.58 -26.88
N LEU A 99 10.34 1.79 -27.36
CA LEU A 99 9.65 3.09 -27.30
C LEU A 99 9.41 3.52 -25.85
N PHE A 100 8.85 2.64 -25.02
CA PHE A 100 8.62 2.87 -23.59
C PHE A 100 9.89 3.36 -22.91
N ARG A 101 11.03 2.71 -23.17
CA ARG A 101 12.31 3.07 -22.56
C ARG A 101 12.90 4.39 -23.03
N LYS A 102 12.67 4.74 -24.29
CA LYS A 102 13.03 6.06 -24.82
C LYS A 102 12.24 7.16 -24.12
N ASN A 103 11.01 6.87 -23.73
CA ASN A 103 10.06 7.78 -23.08
C ASN A 103 9.97 7.57 -21.55
N LEU A 104 10.90 6.81 -20.96
CA LEU A 104 10.96 6.58 -19.52
C LEU A 104 11.83 7.64 -18.87
N ASP A 105 11.23 8.37 -17.93
CA ASP A 105 11.95 9.24 -17.01
C ASP A 105 11.81 8.74 -15.57
N ILE A 106 12.92 8.77 -14.83
CA ILE A 106 12.94 8.42 -13.41
C ILE A 106 13.51 9.62 -12.67
N GLU A 107 12.62 10.34 -11.99
CA GLU A 107 12.94 11.54 -11.23
C GLU A 107 13.08 11.24 -9.73
N ILE A 108 13.79 12.11 -9.01
CA ILE A 108 13.97 11.98 -7.56
C ILE A 108 13.47 13.27 -6.90
N VAL A 109 12.59 13.10 -5.92
CA VAL A 109 12.15 14.19 -5.05
C VAL A 109 12.57 13.87 -3.62
N LYS A 110 13.19 14.85 -2.95
CA LYS A 110 13.48 14.74 -1.52
C LYS A 110 12.16 14.85 -0.76
N LEU A 111 11.81 13.80 -0.02
CA LEU A 111 10.61 13.75 0.81
C LEU A 111 10.95 13.13 2.16
N ASP A 112 10.73 13.88 3.24
CA ASP A 112 10.85 13.37 4.61
C ASP A 112 9.49 13.42 5.30
N LEU A 113 8.88 12.26 5.54
CA LEU A 113 7.52 12.18 6.09
C LEU A 113 7.44 12.55 7.59
N SER A 114 8.58 12.74 8.26
CA SER A 114 8.62 13.33 9.60
C SER A 114 8.72 14.86 9.59
N SER A 115 8.61 15.49 8.42
CA SER A 115 8.52 16.95 8.23
C SER A 115 7.40 17.29 7.25
N VAL A 116 6.68 18.38 7.50
CA VAL A 116 5.57 18.83 6.64
C VAL A 116 6.06 19.62 5.41
N GLU A 117 7.30 20.13 5.42
CA GLU A 117 7.84 20.93 4.32
C GLU A 117 8.17 20.07 3.09
N SER A 118 7.43 20.24 2.00
CA SER A 118 7.74 19.66 0.69
C SER A 118 7.12 20.47 -0.44
N VAL A 119 7.86 20.68 -1.52
CA VAL A 119 7.41 21.38 -2.73
C VAL A 119 7.38 20.39 -3.89
N PHE A 120 6.28 20.32 -4.63
CA PHE A 120 6.11 19.46 -5.79
C PHE A 120 5.70 20.29 -7.00
N GLU A 121 6.43 20.17 -8.11
CA GLU A 121 6.14 20.88 -9.35
C GLU A 121 5.99 19.86 -10.49
N PHE A 122 4.77 19.35 -10.71
CA PHE A 122 4.44 18.51 -11.87
C PHE A 122 3.14 18.98 -12.53
N PRO A 123 2.90 18.71 -13.82
CA PRO A 123 1.67 19.14 -14.49
C PRO A 123 0.43 18.37 -14.00
N TYR A 124 0.58 17.10 -13.64
CA TYR A 124 -0.43 16.24 -13.01
C TYR A 124 0.23 15.02 -12.38
N ILE A 125 -0.52 14.22 -11.62
CA ILE A 125 -0.11 12.90 -11.14
C ILE A 125 -1.25 11.92 -11.41
N THR A 126 -0.93 10.72 -11.92
CA THR A 126 -1.93 9.67 -12.12
C THR A 126 -1.99 8.73 -10.93
N HIS A 127 -0.85 8.47 -10.29
CA HIS A 127 -0.74 7.57 -9.16
C HIS A 127 0.12 8.14 -8.03
N LEU A 128 -0.41 8.07 -6.83
CA LEU A 128 0.29 8.36 -5.59
C LEU A 128 0.37 7.07 -4.76
N ILE A 129 1.55 6.47 -4.68
CA ILE A 129 1.79 5.23 -3.95
C ILE A 129 2.45 5.56 -2.61
N LEU A 130 1.65 5.52 -1.55
CA LEU A 130 2.00 5.85 -0.17
C LEU A 130 2.56 4.60 0.51
N ASN A 131 3.81 4.25 0.18
CA ASN A 131 4.46 3.01 0.59
C ASN A 131 5.39 3.16 1.81
N ALA A 132 6.01 4.32 1.99
CA ALA A 132 6.93 4.54 3.10
C ALA A 132 6.27 4.26 4.46
N GLY A 133 7.05 3.78 5.40
CA GLY A 133 6.57 3.57 6.75
C GLY A 133 7.67 3.17 7.70
N VAL A 134 7.42 3.40 8.98
CA VAL A 134 8.35 3.15 10.08
C VAL A 134 7.60 2.48 11.23
N GLY A 135 8.33 1.71 12.03
CA GLY A 135 7.88 1.23 13.34
C GLY A 135 9.02 1.42 14.33
N ASP A 136 8.69 1.76 15.58
CA ASP A 136 9.69 2.02 16.63
C ASP A 136 10.01 0.73 17.40
N PHE A 137 10.50 -0.28 16.69
CA PHE A 137 10.83 -1.57 17.29
C PHE A 137 12.10 -1.45 18.14
N VAL A 138 12.03 -1.91 19.39
CA VAL A 138 13.14 -1.83 20.35
C VAL A 138 13.60 -3.20 20.85
N GLY A 139 12.87 -4.26 20.52
CA GLY A 139 13.27 -5.61 20.90
C GLY A 139 12.26 -6.69 20.56
N ILE A 140 12.55 -7.89 21.05
CA ILE A 140 11.75 -9.10 20.89
C ILE A 140 11.49 -9.69 22.28
N ASN A 141 10.23 -9.99 22.58
CA ASN A 141 9.88 -10.80 23.74
C ASN A 141 10.22 -12.27 23.44
N TRP A 142 11.45 -12.68 23.76
CA TRP A 142 11.98 -14.02 23.44
C TRP A 142 11.15 -15.19 23.99
N PRO A 143 10.69 -15.18 25.26
CA PRO A 143 9.79 -16.23 25.75
C PRO A 143 8.51 -16.37 24.91
N LEU A 144 7.86 -15.25 24.57
CA LEU A 144 6.68 -15.27 23.73
C LEU A 144 7.00 -15.70 22.30
N ALA A 145 8.13 -15.25 21.75
CA ALA A 145 8.58 -15.64 20.41
C ALA A 145 8.79 -17.15 20.29
N ILE A 146 9.48 -17.77 21.26
CA ILE A 146 9.69 -19.22 21.30
C ILE A 146 8.33 -19.93 21.39
N TRP A 147 7.45 -19.48 22.30
CA TRP A 147 6.14 -20.08 22.47
C TRP A 147 5.29 -19.98 21.19
N GLU A 148 5.20 -18.80 20.56
CA GLU A 148 4.44 -18.61 19.32
C GLU A 148 5.02 -19.41 18.16
N VAL A 149 6.35 -19.47 18.01
CA VAL A 149 6.99 -20.28 16.97
C VAL A 149 6.69 -21.76 17.17
N CYS A 150 6.73 -22.27 18.41
CA CYS A 150 6.47 -23.68 18.71
C CYS A 150 4.99 -24.07 18.63
N THR A 151 4.07 -23.17 18.99
CA THR A 151 2.64 -23.51 19.12
C THR A 151 1.76 -22.94 17.99
N ARG A 152 2.21 -21.85 17.35
CA ARG A 152 1.44 -21.05 16.38
C ARG A 152 2.31 -20.58 15.21
N PHE A 153 3.19 -21.46 14.71
CA PHE A 153 4.23 -21.15 13.72
C PHE A 153 3.76 -20.22 12.58
N LYS A 154 2.66 -20.55 11.90
CA LYS A 154 2.14 -19.73 10.78
C LYS A 154 1.80 -18.30 11.21
N THR A 155 1.20 -18.12 12.38
CA THR A 155 0.87 -16.78 12.91
C THR A 155 2.16 -16.04 13.28
N ALA A 156 3.07 -16.71 14.00
CA ALA A 156 4.33 -16.15 14.48
C ALA A 156 5.18 -15.53 13.36
N VAL A 157 5.14 -16.09 12.16
CA VAL A 157 5.92 -15.61 11.01
C VAL A 157 5.09 -14.83 9.98
N THR A 158 3.81 -14.55 10.27
CA THR A 158 2.94 -13.71 9.43
C THR A 158 2.60 -12.39 10.12
N ALA A 159 2.24 -12.45 11.41
CA ALA A 159 1.83 -11.32 12.23
C ALA A 159 2.39 -11.43 13.67
N PRO A 160 3.72 -11.28 13.84
CA PRO A 160 4.42 -10.81 15.01
C PRO A 160 3.79 -10.54 16.38
N GLY A 161 3.35 -11.49 17.23
CA GLY A 161 2.86 -11.11 18.57
C GLY A 161 3.94 -10.61 19.54
N PHE A 162 5.20 -10.97 19.28
CA PHE A 162 6.32 -10.80 20.22
C PHE A 162 7.22 -9.59 19.96
N LYS A 163 6.82 -8.68 19.07
CA LYS A 163 7.59 -7.46 18.77
C LYS A 163 7.39 -6.45 19.89
N ILE A 164 8.47 -5.88 20.42
CA ILE A 164 8.41 -4.82 21.43
C ILE A 164 8.63 -3.49 20.72
N GLN A 165 7.71 -2.54 20.94
CA GLN A 165 7.77 -1.19 20.40
C GLN A 165 7.95 -0.17 21.52
N ALA A 166 8.71 0.88 21.25
CA ALA A 166 8.81 2.03 22.15
C ALA A 166 7.53 2.88 22.09
N THR A 167 7.30 3.61 23.18
CA THR A 167 6.18 4.55 23.36
C THR A 167 6.72 5.94 23.65
N GLY A 168 5.90 6.96 23.44
CA GLY A 168 6.20 8.35 23.76
C GLY A 168 7.09 9.09 22.75
N LYS A 169 7.47 8.44 21.64
CA LYS A 169 8.35 9.06 20.64
C LYS A 169 7.62 10.10 19.80
N MET A 170 8.11 11.33 19.85
CA MET A 170 7.61 12.46 19.09
C MET A 170 8.57 12.79 17.93
N SER A 171 8.04 13.37 16.86
CA SER A 171 8.81 13.99 15.79
C SER A 171 9.28 15.40 16.14
N ASP A 172 10.10 15.99 15.26
CA ASP A 172 10.51 17.39 15.37
C ASP A 172 9.33 18.37 15.19
N ASP A 173 8.24 17.93 14.57
CA ASP A 173 6.98 18.66 14.45
C ASP A 173 6.11 18.60 15.71
N GLY A 174 6.54 17.85 16.74
CA GLY A 174 5.77 17.69 17.98
C GLY A 174 4.54 16.80 17.82
N LEU A 175 4.56 15.86 16.87
CA LEU A 175 3.51 14.86 16.65
C LEU A 175 4.03 13.47 17.01
N GLY A 176 3.13 12.52 17.30
CA GLY A 176 3.54 11.12 17.48
C GLY A 176 4.30 10.61 16.25
N TRP A 177 5.53 10.13 16.43
CA TRP A 177 6.48 9.94 15.32
C TRP A 177 6.03 8.86 14.32
N VAL A 178 5.59 7.70 14.82
CA VAL A 178 5.12 6.58 13.99
C VAL A 178 3.86 6.99 13.23
N TRP A 179 2.92 7.64 13.92
CA TRP A 179 1.69 8.16 13.34
C TRP A 179 1.96 9.19 12.25
N GLN A 180 2.86 10.16 12.52
CA GLN A 180 3.18 11.18 11.54
C GLN A 180 3.77 10.57 10.28
N CYS A 181 4.74 9.67 10.41
CA CYS A 181 5.39 9.05 9.26
C CYS A 181 4.43 8.17 8.44
N ASN A 182 3.56 7.41 9.09
CA ASN A 182 2.74 6.39 8.43
C ASN A 182 1.38 6.91 7.96
N VAL A 183 0.80 7.89 8.65
CA VAL A 183 -0.56 8.41 8.44
C VAL A 183 -0.51 9.87 7.99
N PHE A 184 -0.04 10.78 8.85
CA PHE A 184 -0.21 12.22 8.61
C PHE A 184 0.64 12.76 7.45
N GLY A 185 1.91 12.38 7.34
CA GLY A 185 2.77 12.80 6.22
C GLY A 185 2.23 12.31 4.87
N HIS A 186 1.66 11.11 4.84
CA HIS A 186 0.96 10.58 3.67
C HIS A 186 -0.35 11.34 3.37
N PHE A 187 -1.11 11.71 4.41
CA PHE A 187 -2.28 12.56 4.27
C PHE A 187 -1.92 13.94 3.70
N VAL A 188 -0.88 14.59 4.24
CA VAL A 188 -0.36 15.88 3.75
C VAL A 188 -0.05 15.78 2.26
N LEU A 189 0.65 14.72 1.85
CA LEU A 189 1.01 14.48 0.46
C LEU A 189 -0.22 14.29 -0.45
N ALA A 190 -1.18 13.46 -0.03
CA ALA A 190 -2.42 13.25 -0.76
C ALA A 190 -3.24 14.55 -0.87
N ARG A 191 -3.28 15.36 0.20
CA ARG A 191 -3.99 16.63 0.25
C ARG A 191 -3.36 17.69 -0.66
N ALA A 192 -2.02 17.80 -0.64
CA ALA A 192 -1.26 18.77 -1.42
C ALA A 192 -1.32 18.47 -2.92
N LEU A 193 -1.28 17.18 -3.30
CA LEU A 193 -1.31 16.73 -4.70
C LEU A 193 -2.73 16.50 -5.23
N ARG A 194 -3.76 16.76 -4.43
CA ARG A 194 -5.16 16.45 -4.75
C ARG A 194 -5.63 17.07 -6.06
N GLU A 195 -5.34 18.36 -6.28
CA GLU A 195 -5.76 19.03 -7.51
C GLU A 195 -5.06 18.44 -8.74
N MET A 196 -3.78 18.06 -8.62
CA MET A 196 -3.03 17.41 -9.69
C MET A 196 -3.54 15.99 -9.99
N LEU A 197 -4.02 15.28 -8.98
CA LEU A 197 -4.69 13.98 -9.11
C LEU A 197 -6.06 14.12 -9.79
N ALA A 198 -6.82 15.18 -9.51
CA ALA A 198 -8.14 15.42 -10.08
C ALA A 198 -8.08 15.88 -11.55
N HIS A 199 -7.07 16.66 -11.93
CA HIS A 199 -6.91 17.21 -13.29
C HIS A 199 -6.10 16.30 -14.24
N ASN A 200 -5.84 15.05 -13.85
CA ASN A 200 -5.09 14.10 -14.66
C ASN A 200 -5.85 13.76 -15.98
N PRO A 201 -5.15 13.42 -17.08
CA PRO A 201 -5.78 13.20 -18.39
C PRO A 201 -6.43 11.82 -18.58
N PHE A 202 -6.46 10.96 -17.54
CA PHE A 202 -7.05 9.63 -17.57
C PHE A 202 -8.43 9.63 -16.90
N SER A 203 -9.17 8.53 -17.03
CA SER A 203 -10.53 8.41 -16.47
C SER A 203 -10.58 8.47 -14.94
N SER A 204 -9.45 8.22 -14.28
CA SER A 204 -9.33 8.23 -12.83
C SER A 204 -7.85 8.28 -12.41
N SER A 205 -7.59 8.74 -11.20
CA SER A 205 -6.29 8.62 -10.54
C SER A 205 -6.36 7.64 -9.36
N ARG A 206 -5.20 7.23 -8.85
CA ARG A 206 -5.08 6.25 -7.77
C ARG A 206 -4.21 6.79 -6.64
N VAL A 207 -4.74 6.78 -5.42
CA VAL A 207 -3.96 6.98 -4.19
C VAL A 207 -3.93 5.65 -3.45
N LEU A 208 -2.79 4.97 -3.47
CA LEU A 208 -2.63 3.63 -2.91
C LEU A 208 -1.95 3.70 -1.55
N TRP A 209 -2.70 3.36 -0.50
CA TRP A 209 -2.25 3.37 0.89
C TRP A 209 -1.66 2.01 1.23
N THR A 210 -0.35 1.96 1.51
CA THR A 210 0.31 0.68 1.86
C THR A 210 0.14 0.39 3.34
N THR A 211 -0.74 -0.56 3.62
CA THR A 211 -1.14 -1.00 4.97
C THR A 211 -0.39 -2.29 5.36
N SER A 212 -0.91 -3.08 6.28
CA SER A 212 -0.28 -4.31 6.77
C SER A 212 -1.34 -5.35 7.13
N LEU A 213 -0.98 -6.64 7.02
CA LEU A 213 -1.77 -7.76 7.60
C LEU A 213 -1.98 -7.63 9.12
N GLU A 214 -1.15 -6.81 9.76
CA GLU A 214 -1.17 -6.53 11.20
C GLU A 214 -2.00 -5.28 11.53
N GLY A 215 -2.43 -4.50 10.53
CA GLY A 215 -3.40 -3.42 10.72
C GLY A 215 -4.75 -4.01 11.08
N ARG A 216 -5.11 -3.96 12.36
CA ARG A 216 -6.34 -4.54 12.91
C ARG A 216 -6.96 -3.62 13.96
N PRO A 217 -8.30 -3.66 14.12
CA PRO A 217 -9.00 -2.87 15.13
C PRO A 217 -8.53 -3.18 16.56
N SER A 218 -8.06 -4.41 16.84
CA SER A 218 -7.58 -4.80 18.17
C SER A 218 -6.38 -3.99 18.67
N PHE A 219 -5.64 -3.32 17.77
CA PHE A 219 -4.50 -2.47 18.13
C PHE A 219 -4.86 -0.98 18.19
N PHE A 220 -6.06 -0.59 17.76
CA PHE A 220 -6.49 0.80 17.77
C PHE A 220 -6.75 1.26 19.21
N PRO A 221 -6.01 2.27 19.74
CA PRO A 221 -6.14 2.69 21.14
C PRO A 221 -7.40 3.55 21.39
N GLY A 222 -8.16 3.87 20.34
CA GLY A 222 -9.26 4.84 20.40
C GLY A 222 -8.83 6.23 19.94
N ILE A 223 -9.80 7.09 19.71
CA ILE A 223 -9.59 8.42 19.10
C ILE A 223 -8.84 9.40 20.01
N ASP A 224 -8.77 9.13 21.32
CA ASP A 224 -8.10 9.99 22.28
C ASP A 224 -6.57 9.95 22.13
N ASP A 225 -6.00 8.80 21.74
CA ASP A 225 -4.58 8.64 21.40
C ASP A 225 -4.38 8.38 19.89
N TYR A 226 -5.10 9.11 19.05
CA TYR A 226 -5.00 8.95 17.59
C TYR A 226 -3.61 9.29 17.02
N GLN A 227 -2.75 9.99 17.77
CA GLN A 227 -1.35 10.20 17.35
C GLN A 227 -0.44 9.06 17.78
N LEU A 228 -0.97 8.03 18.44
CA LEU A 228 -0.28 6.80 18.82
C LEU A 228 0.96 7.05 19.67
N VAL A 229 0.88 8.05 20.55
CA VAL A 229 1.99 8.45 21.41
C VAL A 229 2.13 7.47 22.56
N SER A 230 1.02 7.06 23.18
CA SER A 230 1.04 6.12 24.30
C SER A 230 0.83 4.66 23.88
N ALA A 231 0.42 4.42 22.63
CA ALA A 231 0.14 3.10 22.08
C ALA A 231 1.37 2.17 22.08
N SER A 232 1.28 1.02 22.74
CA SER A 232 2.33 -0.01 22.76
C SER A 232 2.46 -0.79 21.43
N HIS A 233 1.52 -0.59 20.50
CA HIS A 233 1.47 -1.18 19.16
C HIS A 233 1.25 -0.11 18.09
N SER A 234 2.04 0.97 18.16
CA SER A 234 1.89 2.15 17.29
C SER A 234 2.05 1.83 15.81
N TYR A 235 2.89 0.88 15.42
CA TYR A 235 3.00 0.43 14.03
C TYR A 235 1.68 -0.18 13.54
N GLU A 236 1.15 -1.20 14.20
CA GLU A 236 -0.08 -1.88 13.82
C GLU A 236 -1.27 -0.93 13.82
N ALA A 237 -1.40 -0.11 14.88
CA ALA A 237 -2.43 0.90 14.98
C ALA A 237 -2.36 1.90 13.82
N SER A 238 -1.17 2.40 13.47
CA SER A 238 -1.02 3.35 12.35
C SER A 238 -1.40 2.74 11.00
N LYS A 239 -1.16 1.44 10.81
CA LYS A 239 -1.54 0.73 9.58
C LYS A 239 -3.05 0.53 9.50
N TYR A 240 -3.72 0.32 10.63
CA TYR A 240 -5.18 0.31 10.69
C TYR A 240 -5.78 1.71 10.47
N GLU A 241 -5.25 2.75 11.10
CA GLU A 241 -5.69 4.13 10.85
C GLU A 241 -5.49 4.55 9.38
N SER A 242 -4.43 4.08 8.72
CA SER A 242 -4.23 4.28 7.28
C SER A 242 -5.37 3.67 6.45
N GLU A 243 -5.89 2.50 6.85
CA GLU A 243 -7.05 1.88 6.19
C GLU A 243 -8.30 2.75 6.37
N LEU A 244 -8.58 3.20 7.60
CA LEU A 244 -9.72 4.06 7.89
C LEU A 244 -9.66 5.40 7.15
N VAL A 245 -8.48 6.05 7.14
CA VAL A 245 -8.25 7.31 6.42
C VAL A 245 -8.40 7.12 4.91
N ALA A 246 -7.87 6.02 4.35
CA ALA A 246 -8.03 5.72 2.94
C ALA A 246 -9.51 5.57 2.56
N CYS A 247 -10.27 4.81 3.34
CA CYS A 247 -11.71 4.60 3.09
C CYS A 247 -12.49 5.92 3.20
N ALA A 248 -12.25 6.71 4.26
CA ALA A 248 -12.94 7.99 4.45
C ALA A 248 -12.62 8.99 3.33
N LEU A 249 -11.37 9.05 2.86
CA LEU A 249 -11.00 9.89 1.72
C LEU A 249 -11.62 9.38 0.41
N ASP A 250 -11.72 8.07 0.21
CA ASP A 250 -12.35 7.49 -0.99
C ASP A 250 -13.84 7.87 -1.08
N GLU A 251 -14.56 7.80 0.05
CA GLU A 251 -15.95 8.27 0.13
C GLU A 251 -16.06 9.75 -0.25
N LEU A 252 -15.25 10.60 0.39
CA LEU A 252 -15.29 12.05 0.18
C LEU A 252 -14.95 12.45 -1.26
N GLU A 253 -13.97 11.80 -1.90
CA GLU A 253 -13.65 12.09 -3.31
C GLU A 253 -14.69 11.49 -4.27
N SER A 254 -15.30 10.35 -3.93
CA SER A 254 -16.40 9.77 -4.70
C SER A 254 -17.63 10.68 -4.70
N GLU A 255 -17.98 11.28 -3.57
CA GLU A 255 -19.06 12.28 -3.47
C GLU A 255 -18.80 13.53 -4.32
N ARG A 256 -17.52 13.88 -4.51
CA ARG A 256 -17.09 15.01 -5.34
C ARG A 256 -17.04 14.67 -6.83
N ASN A 257 -17.12 13.40 -7.20
CA ASN A 257 -17.11 12.90 -8.57
C ASN A 257 -15.92 13.45 -9.40
N ASN A 258 -14.72 13.50 -8.81
CA ASN A 258 -13.52 14.04 -9.46
C ASN A 258 -12.56 12.95 -9.99
N GLY A 259 -12.97 11.68 -9.93
CA GLY A 259 -12.19 10.54 -10.44
C GLY A 259 -10.98 10.13 -9.58
N VAL A 260 -10.73 10.78 -8.43
CA VAL A 260 -9.66 10.39 -7.50
C VAL A 260 -10.16 9.24 -6.62
N ARG A 261 -9.40 8.14 -6.56
CA ARG A 261 -9.75 6.97 -5.74
C ARG A 261 -8.66 6.63 -4.73
N HIS A 262 -9.04 6.44 -3.47
CA HIS A 262 -8.16 6.04 -2.38
C HIS A 262 -8.38 4.56 -2.07
N LEU A 263 -7.33 3.74 -2.17
CA LEU A 263 -7.42 2.29 -2.05
C LEU A 263 -6.36 1.74 -1.10
N ALA A 264 -6.75 0.79 -0.24
CA ALA A 264 -5.84 0.11 0.69
C ALA A 264 -5.18 -1.10 0.02
N VAL A 265 -3.86 -1.21 0.14
CA VAL A 265 -3.07 -2.31 -0.42
C VAL A 265 -2.06 -2.81 0.62
N HIS A 266 -1.72 -4.09 0.62
CA HIS A 266 -0.65 -4.62 1.48
C HIS A 266 0.31 -5.54 0.71
N PRO A 267 1.61 -5.54 1.05
CA PRO A 267 2.62 -6.34 0.36
C PRO A 267 2.74 -7.78 0.87
N GLY A 268 1.95 -8.14 1.89
CA GLY A 268 2.13 -9.40 2.60
C GLY A 268 3.47 -9.39 3.36
N VAL A 269 4.07 -10.56 3.55
CA VAL A 269 5.37 -10.72 4.19
C VAL A 269 6.46 -10.69 3.12
N ALA A 270 7.22 -9.60 3.10
CA ALA A 270 8.39 -9.43 2.26
C ALA A 270 9.66 -9.29 3.12
N GLY A 271 10.75 -9.88 2.64
CA GLY A 271 12.08 -9.72 3.23
C GLY A 271 12.55 -8.30 3.02
N THR A 272 12.42 -7.47 4.05
CA THR A 272 12.89 -6.08 4.06
C THR A 272 13.80 -5.84 5.25
N ASN A 273 14.54 -4.74 5.22
CA ASN A 273 15.49 -4.40 6.28
C ASN A 273 14.83 -3.84 7.55
N ILE A 274 13.49 -3.83 7.66
CA ILE A 274 12.78 -3.17 8.76
C ILE A 274 13.05 -3.82 10.13
N PHE A 275 13.45 -5.11 10.15
CA PHE A 275 13.81 -5.84 11.38
C PHE A 275 15.27 -6.31 11.43
N LEU A 276 16.08 -5.99 10.41
CA LEU A 276 17.44 -6.53 10.25
C LEU A 276 18.37 -6.16 11.42
N GLU A 277 18.16 -4.99 12.04
CA GLU A 277 18.95 -4.53 13.18
C GLU A 277 18.72 -5.34 14.46
N HIS A 278 17.55 -6.00 14.59
CA HIS A 278 17.20 -6.77 15.79
C HIS A 278 17.42 -8.28 15.65
N THR A 279 17.48 -8.80 14.43
CA THR A 279 17.68 -10.23 14.17
C THR A 279 19.16 -10.57 13.94
N GLY A 280 19.97 -9.65 13.42
CA GLY A 280 21.34 -9.95 13.04
C GLY A 280 21.42 -10.96 11.88
N TRP A 281 22.62 -11.15 11.33
CA TRP A 281 22.78 -11.85 10.04
C TRP A 281 22.31 -13.31 10.04
N PHE A 282 22.50 -14.03 11.14
CA PHE A 282 22.15 -15.45 11.23
C PHE A 282 20.64 -15.66 11.38
N LEU A 283 19.99 -14.94 12.33
CA LEU A 283 18.55 -15.08 12.53
C LEU A 283 17.77 -14.51 11.34
N ASP A 284 18.32 -13.56 10.59
CA ASP A 284 17.76 -13.14 9.31
C ASP A 284 17.62 -14.34 8.35
N LYS A 285 18.66 -15.16 8.18
CA LYS A 285 18.57 -16.38 7.34
C LYS A 285 17.57 -17.40 7.88
N VAL A 286 17.52 -17.58 9.19
CA VAL A 286 16.52 -18.46 9.83
C VAL A 286 15.11 -17.94 9.61
N MET A 287 14.89 -16.64 9.71
CA MET A 287 13.61 -15.98 9.43
C MET A 287 13.18 -16.20 7.98
N PHE A 288 14.08 -16.01 7.00
CA PHE A 288 13.78 -16.31 5.61
C PHE A 288 13.40 -17.78 5.41
N LEU A 289 14.14 -18.72 6.00
CA LEU A 289 13.80 -20.15 5.97
C LEU A 289 12.40 -20.39 6.56
N ALA A 290 12.09 -19.76 7.70
CA ALA A 290 10.79 -19.87 8.34
C ALA A 290 9.66 -19.33 7.45
N PHE A 291 9.88 -18.24 6.70
CA PHE A 291 8.92 -17.76 5.71
C PHE A 291 8.68 -18.75 4.57
N TYR A 292 9.73 -19.37 4.03
CA TYR A 292 9.59 -20.41 3.01
C TYR A 292 8.84 -21.64 3.55
N LEU A 293 9.12 -22.05 4.79
CA LEU A 293 8.39 -23.14 5.46
C LEU A 293 6.92 -22.78 5.68
N ALA A 294 6.61 -21.56 6.12
CA ALA A 294 5.23 -21.12 6.28
C ALA A 294 4.46 -21.13 4.96
N ARG A 295 5.11 -20.69 3.87
CA ARG A 295 4.52 -20.78 2.52
C ARG A 295 4.28 -22.23 2.11
N LEU A 296 5.24 -23.12 2.33
CA LEU A 296 5.11 -24.55 2.04
C LEU A 296 3.95 -25.19 2.83
N PHE A 297 3.75 -24.77 4.08
CA PHE A 297 2.62 -25.19 4.91
C PHE A 297 1.30 -24.46 4.58
N GLY A 298 1.21 -23.78 3.44
CA GLY A 298 -0.02 -23.19 2.91
C GLY A 298 -0.30 -21.76 3.35
N SER A 299 0.66 -21.05 3.96
CA SER A 299 0.50 -19.62 4.14
C SER A 299 0.57 -18.91 2.79
N LYS A 300 -0.50 -18.20 2.44
CA LYS A 300 -0.57 -17.41 1.21
C LYS A 300 0.15 -16.06 1.34
N HIS A 301 0.41 -15.60 2.55
CA HIS A 301 0.90 -14.25 2.83
C HIS A 301 2.41 -14.07 2.68
N HIS A 302 3.14 -15.03 2.13
CA HIS A 302 4.61 -14.99 2.04
C HIS A 302 5.14 -14.85 0.60
N PRO A 303 4.94 -13.70 -0.08
CA PRO A 303 5.67 -13.38 -1.30
C PRO A 303 7.19 -13.44 -1.15
N ILE A 304 7.70 -13.04 0.03
CA ILE A 304 9.12 -13.05 0.46
C ILE A 304 10.00 -12.09 -0.35
N GLN A 305 9.92 -12.11 -1.67
CA GLN A 305 10.67 -11.23 -2.55
C GLN A 305 9.90 -9.91 -2.73
N THR A 306 10.60 -8.79 -2.66
CA THR A 306 9.99 -7.44 -2.77
C THR A 306 9.31 -7.22 -4.12
N TYR A 307 9.82 -7.81 -5.21
CA TYR A 307 9.18 -7.79 -6.53
C TYR A 307 7.82 -8.53 -6.52
N LYS A 308 7.73 -9.68 -5.86
CA LYS A 308 6.47 -10.43 -5.75
C LYS A 308 5.48 -9.73 -4.83
N ALA A 309 5.97 -9.18 -3.73
CA ALA A 309 5.20 -8.40 -2.77
C ALA A 309 4.57 -7.13 -3.39
N ALA A 310 5.11 -6.65 -4.51
CA ALA A 310 4.58 -5.49 -5.21
C ALA A 310 3.33 -5.78 -6.07
N ILE A 311 2.94 -7.06 -6.27
CA ILE A 311 1.84 -7.40 -7.19
C ILE A 311 0.53 -6.69 -6.88
N SER A 312 0.14 -6.60 -5.61
CA SER A 312 -1.12 -5.96 -5.21
C SER A 312 -1.12 -4.48 -5.56
N VAL A 313 -0.02 -3.78 -5.24
CA VAL A 313 0.14 -2.36 -5.55
C VAL A 313 0.11 -2.12 -7.05
N VAL A 314 0.88 -2.89 -7.83
CA VAL A 314 0.97 -2.68 -9.28
C VAL A 314 -0.33 -3.07 -9.99
N HIS A 315 -0.97 -4.15 -9.58
CA HIS A 315 -2.27 -4.53 -10.14
C HIS A 315 -3.31 -3.45 -9.89
N VAL A 316 -3.49 -3.01 -8.64
CA VAL A 316 -4.50 -2.00 -8.28
C VAL A 316 -4.18 -0.63 -8.91
N ALA A 317 -2.91 -0.33 -9.15
CA ALA A 317 -2.52 0.84 -9.92
C ALA A 317 -3.00 0.74 -11.36
N LEU A 318 -2.73 -0.38 -12.04
CA LEU A 318 -2.91 -0.46 -13.49
C LEU A 318 -4.33 -0.86 -13.92
N VAL A 319 -5.01 -1.68 -13.13
CA VAL A 319 -6.28 -2.28 -13.54
C VAL A 319 -7.43 -1.26 -13.49
N SER A 320 -8.45 -1.47 -14.32
CA SER A 320 -9.69 -0.70 -14.28
C SER A 320 -10.42 -0.87 -12.94
N LEU A 321 -11.06 0.20 -12.46
CA LEU A 321 -11.86 0.15 -11.23
C LEU A 321 -13.05 -0.82 -11.36
N ALA A 322 -13.52 -1.08 -12.58
CA ALA A 322 -14.65 -1.96 -12.84
C ALA A 322 -14.35 -3.44 -12.53
N VAL A 323 -13.07 -3.83 -12.57
CA VAL A 323 -12.63 -5.20 -12.28
C VAL A 323 -12.03 -5.37 -10.89
N LEU A 324 -11.98 -4.30 -10.11
CA LEU A 324 -11.58 -4.40 -8.71
C LEU A 324 -12.76 -4.87 -7.86
N PRO A 325 -12.61 -5.98 -7.12
CA PRO A 325 -13.67 -6.48 -6.27
C PRO A 325 -13.94 -5.51 -5.12
N SER A 326 -15.22 -5.36 -4.80
CA SER A 326 -15.71 -4.82 -3.52
C SER A 326 -16.45 -5.93 -2.77
N LEU A 327 -16.64 -5.81 -1.45
CA LEU A 327 -17.31 -6.87 -0.68
C LEU A 327 -18.72 -7.17 -1.17
N THR A 328 -19.44 -6.19 -1.72
CA THR A 328 -20.76 -6.41 -2.34
C THR A 328 -20.70 -7.32 -3.55
N THR A 329 -19.59 -7.27 -4.28
CA THR A 329 -19.33 -8.13 -5.45
C THR A 329 -18.87 -9.53 -5.02
N PHE A 330 -18.25 -9.65 -3.84
CA PHE A 330 -17.76 -10.92 -3.26
C PHE A 330 -18.78 -11.62 -2.34
N GLY A 331 -19.88 -10.96 -1.99
CA GLY A 331 -20.97 -11.44 -1.13
C GLY A 331 -21.81 -12.56 -1.75
N ALA A 332 -21.16 -13.65 -2.16
CA ALA A 332 -21.78 -14.93 -2.45
C ALA A 332 -20.88 -16.13 -2.05
N THR A 333 -19.65 -15.92 -1.59
CA THR A 333 -18.77 -17.01 -1.16
C THR A 333 -18.28 -16.84 0.29
N ASN A 334 -18.80 -17.71 1.15
CA ASN A 334 -18.46 -17.84 2.56
C ASN A 334 -16.98 -18.23 2.76
N GLU A 335 -16.05 -17.27 2.80
CA GLU A 335 -14.75 -17.47 3.47
C GLU A 335 -14.77 -16.74 4.82
N LYS A 336 -15.23 -17.43 5.87
CA LYS A 336 -15.14 -16.97 7.26
C LYS A 336 -13.67 -16.96 7.69
N SER A 337 -13.10 -15.78 7.96
CA SER A 337 -11.99 -15.66 8.90
C SER A 337 -12.51 -15.93 10.31
N GLY A 338 -11.84 -16.81 11.07
CA GLY A 338 -12.17 -17.36 12.40
C GLY A 338 -13.25 -16.68 13.25
N GLN A 339 -14.24 -17.48 13.71
CA GLN A 339 -15.37 -17.09 14.58
C GLN A 339 -14.97 -16.85 16.05
N PRO A 340 -15.82 -16.08 16.78
CA PRO A 340 -16.61 -16.64 17.89
C PRO A 340 -18.14 -16.40 17.73
N PRO A 341 -19.02 -16.95 18.61
CA PRO A 341 -20.25 -17.66 18.22
C PRO A 341 -21.51 -16.81 17.99
N GLU A 342 -22.54 -17.56 17.56
CA GLU A 342 -23.79 -17.25 16.88
C GLU A 342 -24.74 -16.23 17.53
N GLY A 343 -25.43 -15.48 16.67
CA GLY A 343 -26.73 -14.91 16.97
C GLY A 343 -27.20 -13.87 15.96
N VAL A 344 -28.41 -14.10 15.43
CA VAL A 344 -29.35 -13.15 14.80
C VAL A 344 -29.47 -13.20 13.27
N SER A 345 -30.73 -13.44 12.91
CA SER A 345 -31.39 -13.69 11.62
C SER A 345 -31.62 -12.44 10.78
N GLY A 346 -31.65 -12.65 9.47
CA GLY A 346 -31.68 -11.60 8.44
C GLY A 346 -33.03 -10.91 8.16
N GLY A 347 -32.93 -9.88 7.33
CA GLY A 347 -34.02 -9.16 6.68
C GLY A 347 -33.53 -8.68 5.30
N ASN A 348 -34.31 -8.95 4.27
CA ASN A 348 -33.96 -8.75 2.86
C ASN A 348 -34.62 -7.44 2.38
N GLU A 349 -33.88 -6.34 2.35
CA GLU A 349 -34.31 -5.08 1.73
C GLU A 349 -33.39 -4.72 0.57
N LYS A 350 -33.97 -4.43 -0.59
CA LYS A 350 -33.24 -3.94 -1.77
C LYS A 350 -32.72 -2.53 -1.47
N ARG A 351 -31.48 -2.46 -0.98
CA ARG A 351 -30.75 -1.20 -0.75
C ARG A 351 -30.06 -0.72 -2.02
N SER A 352 -29.88 0.59 -2.10
CA SER A 352 -29.25 1.25 -3.24
C SER A 352 -27.77 0.86 -3.34
N ARG A 353 -27.15 0.90 -4.53
CA ARG A 353 -25.74 0.53 -4.78
C ARG A 353 -24.73 1.27 -3.88
N ALA A 354 -25.12 2.37 -3.24
CA ALA A 354 -24.30 3.16 -2.32
C ALA A 354 -24.34 2.65 -0.86
N GLU A 355 -25.34 1.84 -0.47
CA GLU A 355 -25.56 1.42 0.92
C GLU A 355 -24.95 0.07 1.28
N ASP A 356 -24.53 -0.73 0.30
CA ASP A 356 -23.92 -2.05 0.55
C ASP A 356 -22.37 -2.02 0.50
N TYR A 357 -21.73 -0.91 0.10
CA TYR A 357 -20.27 -0.87 -0.07
C TYR A 357 -19.55 -1.10 1.26
N SER A 358 -18.89 -2.25 1.39
CA SER A 358 -17.92 -2.49 2.44
C SER A 358 -16.51 -2.48 1.82
N PRO A 359 -15.60 -1.65 2.36
CA PRO A 359 -14.27 -1.47 1.79
C PRO A 359 -13.39 -2.71 1.99
N VAL A 360 -12.46 -2.85 1.06
CA VAL A 360 -11.49 -3.95 1.05
C VAL A 360 -10.07 -3.40 1.01
N ARG A 361 -9.15 -4.27 1.42
CA ARG A 361 -7.71 -4.12 1.16
C ARG A 361 -7.24 -5.21 0.21
N TYR A 362 -6.39 -4.83 -0.74
CA TYR A 362 -5.83 -5.75 -1.74
C TYR A 362 -4.46 -6.23 -1.32
N GLY A 363 -4.27 -7.53 -1.27
CA GLY A 363 -3.09 -8.17 -0.68
C GLY A 363 -2.22 -8.89 -1.69
N ALA A 364 -0.89 -8.77 -1.58
CA ALA A 364 0.00 -9.67 -2.28
C ALA A 364 -0.03 -11.04 -1.59
N GLU A 365 -0.48 -12.04 -2.33
CA GLU A 365 -0.58 -13.43 -1.88
C GLU A 365 0.23 -14.34 -2.82
N THR A 366 0.48 -15.55 -2.38
CA THR A 366 1.22 -16.57 -3.15
C THR A 366 0.60 -17.95 -2.96
N ASN A 367 0.76 -18.81 -3.96
CA ASN A 367 0.55 -20.23 -3.77
C ASN A 367 1.79 -20.87 -3.10
N ILE A 368 1.72 -22.16 -2.78
CA ILE A 368 2.82 -22.90 -2.14
C ILE A 368 4.12 -22.90 -2.97
N PHE A 369 4.02 -22.77 -4.30
CA PHE A 369 5.16 -22.70 -5.23
C PHE A 369 5.75 -21.28 -5.33
N GLY A 370 5.10 -20.29 -4.70
CA GLY A 370 5.52 -18.90 -4.74
C GLY A 370 5.08 -18.14 -5.98
N THR A 371 4.14 -18.65 -6.78
CA THR A 371 3.46 -17.83 -7.79
C THR A 371 2.58 -16.82 -7.08
N GLU A 372 2.83 -15.54 -7.32
CA GLU A 372 2.07 -14.45 -6.72
C GLU A 372 0.75 -14.16 -7.43
N TYR A 373 -0.23 -13.68 -6.68
CA TYR A 373 -1.52 -13.19 -7.15
C TYR A 373 -2.06 -12.15 -6.16
N VAL A 374 -3.12 -11.44 -6.54
CA VAL A 374 -3.81 -10.46 -5.70
C VAL A 374 -4.95 -11.12 -4.95
N GLY A 375 -4.84 -11.13 -3.62
CA GLY A 375 -5.92 -11.46 -2.71
C GLY A 375 -6.72 -10.21 -2.31
N VAL A 376 -7.89 -10.44 -1.73
CA VAL A 376 -8.82 -9.39 -1.29
C VAL A 376 -9.27 -9.75 0.12
N GLN A 377 -9.28 -8.77 1.01
CA GLN A 377 -9.71 -8.94 2.40
C GLN A 377 -10.59 -7.76 2.80
N PRO A 378 -11.61 -7.97 3.67
CA PRO A 378 -12.35 -6.87 4.26
C PRO A 378 -11.42 -5.98 5.10
N VAL A 379 -11.73 -4.69 5.15
CA VAL A 379 -11.20 -3.81 6.21
C VAL A 379 -11.91 -4.19 7.51
N GLU A 380 -11.18 -4.81 8.43
CA GLU A 380 -11.74 -5.38 9.66
C GLU A 380 -12.33 -4.28 10.57
N GLY A 381 -13.54 -4.49 11.10
CA GLY A 381 -14.21 -3.52 11.97
C GLY A 381 -14.55 -2.19 11.29
N TYR A 382 -14.61 -2.13 9.96
CA TYR A 382 -14.89 -0.87 9.24
C TYR A 382 -16.23 -0.26 9.62
N GLU A 383 -17.32 -1.04 9.67
CA GLU A 383 -18.65 -0.49 9.99
C GLU A 383 -18.68 0.19 11.38
N GLU A 384 -17.97 -0.38 12.34
CA GLU A 384 -17.86 0.13 13.71
C GLU A 384 -16.99 1.40 13.78
N HIS A 385 -15.96 1.48 12.92
CA HIS A 385 -14.98 2.56 12.90
C HIS A 385 -15.13 3.52 11.70
N ARG A 386 -16.24 3.47 10.97
CA ARG A 386 -16.47 4.32 9.79
C ARG A 386 -16.44 5.80 10.15
N GLU A 387 -17.14 6.18 11.21
CA GLU A 387 -17.15 7.55 11.73
C GLU A 387 -15.80 7.93 12.37
N VAL A 388 -15.06 6.96 12.92
CA VAL A 388 -13.68 7.17 13.40
C VAL A 388 -12.78 7.58 12.23
N GLY A 389 -12.88 6.93 11.07
CA GLY A 389 -12.14 7.31 9.86
C GLY A 389 -12.41 8.74 9.42
N ARG A 390 -13.68 9.18 9.47
CA ARG A 390 -14.08 10.57 9.17
C ARG A 390 -13.50 11.56 10.17
N GLU A 391 -13.53 11.25 11.47
CA GLU A 391 -12.93 12.10 12.49
C GLU A 391 -11.40 12.16 12.38
N LEU A 392 -10.72 11.05 12.02
CA LEU A 392 -9.29 11.04 11.73
C LEU A 392 -8.95 11.98 10.57
N VAL A 393 -9.70 11.92 9.47
CA VAL A 393 -9.56 12.85 8.33
C VAL A 393 -9.80 14.30 8.76
N ALA A 394 -10.80 14.56 9.61
CA ALA A 394 -11.07 15.89 10.14
C ALA A 394 -9.91 16.43 11.00
N ARG A 395 -9.32 15.59 11.86
CA ARG A 395 -8.13 15.92 12.67
C ARG A 395 -6.91 16.21 11.79
N CYS A 396 -6.67 15.37 10.79
CA CYS A 396 -5.61 15.58 9.82
C CYS A 396 -5.78 16.90 9.06
N ASN A 397 -7.00 17.25 8.62
CA ASN A 397 -7.27 18.55 7.99
C ASN A 397 -7.00 19.73 8.94
N ARG A 398 -7.42 19.65 10.20
CA ARG A 398 -7.15 20.70 11.20
C ARG A 398 -5.65 20.91 11.40
N LEU A 399 -4.89 19.83 11.51
CA LEU A 399 -3.43 19.88 11.61
C LEU A 399 -2.78 20.43 10.35
N TYR A 400 -3.17 19.95 9.17
CA TYR A 400 -2.68 20.44 7.89
C TYR A 400 -2.85 21.95 7.77
N ASN A 401 -4.05 22.48 8.03
CA ASN A 401 -4.34 23.91 7.98
C ASN A 401 -3.53 24.73 9.01
N ALA A 402 -3.19 24.13 10.16
CA ALA A 402 -2.34 24.78 11.15
C ALA A 402 -0.88 24.88 10.67
N PHE A 403 -0.36 23.82 10.03
CA PHE A 403 0.98 23.82 9.45
C PHE A 403 1.09 24.71 8.21
N GLU A 404 0.10 24.70 7.31
CA GLU A 404 0.04 25.57 6.14
C GLU A 404 0.17 27.05 6.56
N LYS A 405 -0.59 27.46 7.59
CA LYS A 405 -0.47 28.82 8.19
C LYS A 405 0.90 29.10 8.81
N LYS A 406 1.48 28.11 9.50
CA LYS A 406 2.79 28.24 10.17
C LYS A 406 3.92 28.43 9.15
N PHE A 407 3.88 27.68 8.06
CA PHE A 407 4.95 27.64 7.06
C PHE A 407 4.70 28.53 5.83
N LYS A 408 3.53 29.19 5.75
CA LYS A 408 3.10 29.98 4.58
C LYS A 408 3.17 29.17 3.28
N MET A 409 2.75 27.90 3.36
CA MET A 409 2.65 27.01 2.19
C MET A 409 1.53 27.45 1.26
#